data_AF-A0ABD5X0K2-F1
#
_entry.id   AF-A0ABD5X0K2-F1
#
_cell.length_a   1.000
_cell.length_b   1.000
_cell.length_c   1.000
_cell.angle_alpha   90.00
_cell.angle_beta   90.00
_cell.angle_gamma   90.00
#
_symmetry.space_group_name_H-M   'P 1'
#
loop_
_entity.id
_entity.type
_entity.pdbx_description
1 polymer ?
#
loop_
_entity_poly.entity_id
_entity_poly.type
_entity_poly.pdbx_seq_one_letter_code
_entity_poly.pdbx_strand_id
1 'polypeptide(L)'
;MQGVQTGGRAISPVIGVVLLVAIVVALAAGAGAMIFSLTDESDPQPNARLSLEPTDDANGTFVLRHAGGANLTGAETRLIGVVSEDALLDEQFVAGEEIKVRPVTDEVTLVWYGENTDHVLQRFDVEPSSLLYDPTEIDNRCDWVADDVKANGDLDMSDDKGICNVKEDLDTAIDDVNIDLDSGSALIGNLDTDGDVDLDSSDVVGSITSDADDITITSNSNVYGDIVAQSDTNIDIDGNSYVDGAVVVNDGSLSLDNVSIDGHVYADDSDFPGSCPDTTIGPSDTSCSEYDPRDPDDY
;
A
#
# COMPACT_ATOMS: atom_id res chain seq x y z
N MET A 1 64.92 57.53 39.00
CA MET A 1 65.42 56.16 38.80
C MET A 1 64.60 55.22 39.67
N GLN A 2 63.74 54.39 39.09
CA GLN A 2 63.25 53.15 39.70
C GLN A 2 62.78 52.26 38.54
N GLY A 3 63.52 51.17 38.30
CA GLY A 3 63.28 50.22 37.22
C GLY A 3 62.14 49.28 37.57
N VAL A 4 61.16 49.21 36.68
CA VAL A 4 60.12 48.17 36.70
C VAL A 4 60.76 46.89 36.18
N GLN A 5 60.92 45.89 37.06
CA GLN A 5 61.34 44.55 36.66
C GLN A 5 60.23 43.88 35.85
N THR A 6 60.48 43.64 34.56
CA THR A 6 59.65 42.77 33.73
C THR A 6 59.93 41.33 34.14
N GLY A 7 59.13 40.81 35.09
CA GLY A 7 59.13 39.40 35.44
C GLY A 7 58.63 38.56 34.26
N GLY A 8 59.55 38.12 33.41
CA GLY A 8 59.28 37.10 32.41
C GLY A 8 58.92 35.82 33.12
N ARG A 9 57.62 35.51 33.21
CA ARG A 9 57.15 34.20 33.68
C ARG A 9 57.58 33.18 32.63
N ALA A 10 58.71 32.54 32.87
CA ALA A 10 59.14 31.38 32.11
C ALA A 10 58.09 30.28 32.33
N ILE A 11 57.29 30.05 31.30
CA ILE A 11 56.36 28.92 31.27
C ILE A 11 57.24 27.68 31.30
N SER A 12 57.08 26.84 32.33
CA SER A 12 57.81 25.57 32.44
C SER A 12 57.65 24.79 31.12
N PRO A 13 58.75 24.30 30.50
CA PRO A 13 58.69 23.54 29.25
C PRO A 13 57.67 22.39 29.30
N VAL A 14 57.48 21.79 30.48
CA VAL A 14 56.53 20.70 30.72
C VAL A 14 55.08 21.18 30.64
N ILE A 15 54.78 22.35 31.21
CA ILE A 15 53.42 22.92 31.17
C ILE A 15 53.05 23.35 29.74
N GLY A 16 54.01 23.89 28.99
CA GLY A 16 53.82 24.23 27.57
C GLY A 16 53.50 23.01 26.71
N VAL A 17 54.18 21.88 26.93
CA VAL A 17 53.92 20.64 26.19
C VAL A 17 52.55 20.06 26.52
N VAL A 18 52.15 20.02 27.80
CA VAL A 18 50.83 19.50 28.18
C VAL A 18 49.70 20.33 27.57
N LEU A 19 49.84 21.66 27.59
CA LEU A 19 48.86 22.57 26.98
C LEU A 19 48.79 22.39 25.45
N LEU A 20 49.94 22.26 24.80
CA LEU A 20 50.02 22.01 23.36
C LEU A 20 49.31 20.70 22.99
N VAL A 21 49.61 19.61 23.70
CA VAL A 21 48.99 18.30 23.45
C VAL A 21 47.47 18.38 23.66
N ALA A 22 47.01 19.06 24.71
CA ALA A 22 45.58 19.25 24.95
C ALA A 22 44.88 19.99 23.79
N ILE A 23 45.49 21.05 23.27
CA ILE A 23 44.95 21.80 22.12
C ILE A 23 44.96 20.94 20.85
N VAL A 24 46.05 20.21 20.58
CA VAL A 24 46.15 19.32 19.41
C VAL A 24 45.10 18.21 19.46
N VAL A 25 44.88 17.60 20.63
CA VAL A 25 43.84 16.58 20.81
C VAL A 25 42.44 17.17 20.59
N ALA A 26 42.17 18.35 21.13
CA ALA A 26 40.88 19.03 20.93
C ALA A 26 40.64 19.38 19.45
N LEU A 27 41.67 19.89 18.76
CA LEU A 27 41.59 20.21 17.33
C LEU A 27 41.45 18.95 16.46
N ALA A 28 42.17 17.87 16.78
CA ALA A 28 42.07 16.60 16.07
C ALA A 28 40.69 15.96 16.24
N ALA A 29 40.12 16.00 17.46
CA ALA A 29 38.77 15.52 17.72
C ALA A 29 37.72 16.36 16.98
N GLY A 30 37.85 17.69 16.99
CA GLY A 30 36.94 18.58 16.27
C GLY A 30 37.01 18.43 14.74
N ALA A 31 38.22 18.32 14.18
CA ALA A 31 38.41 18.05 12.76
C ALA A 31 37.93 16.65 12.36
N GLY A 32 38.15 15.65 13.22
CA GLY A 32 37.65 14.28 13.03
C GLY A 32 36.13 14.24 12.94
N ALA A 33 35.43 14.84 13.91
CA ALA A 33 33.96 14.91 13.90
C ALA A 33 33.40 15.61 12.65
N MET A 34 34.04 16.69 12.19
CA MET A 34 33.65 17.38 10.96
C MET A 34 33.88 16.53 9.71
N ILE A 35 34.95 15.73 9.66
CA ILE A 35 35.19 14.82 8.52
C ILE A 35 34.19 13.67 8.54
N PHE A 36 33.88 13.08 9.70
CA PHE A 36 32.88 12.03 9.81
C PHE A 36 31.48 12.50 9.42
N SER A 37 31.11 13.74 9.77
CA SER A 37 29.85 14.36 9.33
C SER A 37 29.79 14.66 7.83
N LEU A 38 30.93 14.67 7.13
CA LEU A 38 31.01 14.80 5.66
C LEU A 38 31.08 13.43 4.97
N THR A 39 31.20 12.34 5.72
CA THR A 39 31.19 10.96 5.20
C THR A 39 29.87 10.24 5.43
N ASP A 40 28.84 10.93 5.94
CA ASP A 40 27.46 10.45 5.77
C ASP A 40 27.15 10.57 4.27
N GLU A 41 27.46 9.50 3.54
CA GLU A 41 27.29 9.41 2.09
C GLU A 41 25.78 9.33 1.83
N SER A 42 25.18 10.43 1.37
CA SER A 42 23.80 10.40 0.88
C SER A 42 23.74 9.53 -0.37
N ASP A 43 22.78 8.63 -0.44
CA ASP A 43 22.65 7.75 -1.59
C ASP A 43 22.27 8.57 -2.83
N PRO A 44 22.82 8.26 -4.01
CA PRO A 44 22.50 9.01 -5.22
C PRO A 44 21.06 8.69 -5.65
N GLN A 45 20.16 9.67 -5.48
CA GLN A 45 18.76 9.58 -5.93
C GLN A 45 18.67 9.12 -7.42
N PRO A 46 17.87 8.08 -7.72
CA PRO A 46 17.63 7.66 -9.10
C PRO A 46 16.88 8.74 -9.86
N ASN A 47 17.32 9.02 -11.10
CA ASN A 47 16.66 10.00 -11.98
C ASN A 47 15.77 9.27 -12.98
N ALA A 48 14.54 8.96 -12.55
CA ALA A 48 13.48 8.42 -13.38
C ALA A 48 12.48 9.53 -13.77
N ARG A 49 11.83 9.39 -14.91
CA ARG A 49 10.75 10.25 -15.39
C ARG A 49 9.50 9.42 -15.51
N LEU A 50 8.46 9.85 -14.83
CA LEU A 50 7.20 9.13 -14.75
C LEU A 50 6.05 10.07 -15.12
N SER A 51 4.96 9.47 -15.58
CA SER A 51 3.69 10.15 -15.79
C SER A 51 2.58 9.32 -15.18
N LEU A 52 1.61 9.97 -14.56
CA LEU A 52 0.39 9.37 -14.04
C LEU A 52 -0.77 9.97 -14.84
N GLU A 53 -1.54 9.13 -15.52
CA GLU A 53 -2.64 9.55 -16.38
C GLU A 53 -3.91 8.76 -16.02
N PRO A 54 -5.08 9.39 -15.92
CA PRO A 54 -6.33 8.67 -15.69
C PRO A 54 -6.63 7.76 -16.89
N THR A 55 -7.21 6.60 -16.62
CA THR A 55 -7.78 5.76 -17.68
C THR A 55 -9.14 6.30 -18.10
N ASP A 56 -9.61 5.86 -19.27
CA ASP A 56 -10.97 6.16 -19.74
C ASP A 56 -12.04 5.26 -19.06
N ASP A 57 -11.64 4.40 -18.12
CA ASP A 57 -12.57 3.55 -17.36
C ASP A 57 -13.24 4.35 -16.23
N ALA A 58 -14.43 3.91 -15.81
CA ALA A 58 -15.21 4.57 -14.77
C ALA A 58 -14.77 4.17 -13.35
N ASN A 59 -13.65 3.43 -13.21
CA ASN A 59 -13.26 2.75 -11.97
C ASN A 59 -12.16 3.50 -11.19
N GLY A 60 -11.92 4.78 -11.54
CA GLY A 60 -10.91 5.62 -10.90
C GLY A 60 -9.48 5.08 -11.02
N THR A 61 -9.20 4.31 -12.06
CA THR A 61 -7.87 3.75 -12.32
C THR A 61 -6.99 4.78 -13.02
N PHE A 62 -5.69 4.71 -12.76
CA PHE A 62 -4.67 5.52 -13.41
C PHE A 62 -3.56 4.61 -13.92
N VAL A 63 -2.93 5.02 -15.02
CA VAL A 63 -1.72 4.36 -15.53
C VAL A 63 -0.51 5.18 -15.12
N LEU A 64 0.31 4.60 -14.25
CA LEU A 64 1.65 5.09 -13.99
C LEU A 64 2.59 4.52 -15.06
N ARG A 65 3.26 5.39 -15.80
CA ARG A 65 4.13 5.03 -16.93
C ARG A 65 5.56 5.48 -16.67
N HIS A 66 6.51 4.57 -16.86
CA HIS A 66 7.93 4.89 -16.82
C HIS A 66 8.39 5.48 -18.16
N ALA A 67 8.41 6.81 -18.27
CA ALA A 67 8.77 7.52 -19.50
C ALA A 67 10.28 7.44 -19.84
N GLY A 68 11.15 7.20 -18.86
CA GLY A 68 12.59 6.98 -19.09
C GLY A 68 13.47 7.39 -17.91
N GLY A 69 14.78 7.13 -17.99
CA GLY A 69 15.71 7.44 -16.91
C GLY A 69 16.35 6.20 -16.28
N ALA A 70 16.69 6.27 -15.00
CA ALA A 70 17.15 5.13 -14.23
C ALA A 70 16.01 4.14 -13.99
N ASN A 71 16.32 2.84 -14.02
CA ASN A 71 15.37 1.80 -13.58
C ASN A 71 15.06 2.00 -12.10
N LEU A 72 13.83 1.69 -11.72
CA LEU A 72 13.39 1.69 -10.33
C LEU A 72 13.23 0.24 -9.88
N THR A 73 13.83 -0.10 -8.74
CA THR A 73 13.61 -1.40 -8.12
C THR A 73 12.41 -1.29 -7.20
N GLY A 74 11.40 -2.12 -7.41
CA GLY A 74 10.17 -2.16 -6.62
C GLY A 74 10.39 -2.11 -5.12
N ALA A 75 11.22 -3.02 -4.61
CA ALA A 75 11.56 -3.13 -3.19
C ALA A 75 12.18 -1.86 -2.56
N GLU A 76 12.64 -0.91 -3.36
CA GLU A 76 13.20 0.37 -2.92
C GLU A 76 12.24 1.53 -3.16
N THR A 77 11.00 1.28 -3.60
CA THR A 77 10.04 2.32 -3.97
C THR A 77 8.67 2.10 -3.34
N ARG A 78 8.00 3.19 -2.98
CA ARG A 78 6.62 3.18 -2.49
C ARG A 78 5.84 4.33 -3.09
N LEU A 79 4.59 4.07 -3.45
CA LEU A 79 3.63 5.08 -3.88
C LEU A 79 2.75 5.44 -2.71
N ILE A 80 2.80 6.68 -2.24
CA ILE A 80 1.93 7.18 -1.18
C ILE A 80 0.70 7.82 -1.83
N GLY A 81 -0.48 7.57 -1.27
CA GLY A 81 -1.74 8.14 -1.75
C GLY A 81 -2.45 7.31 -2.81
N VAL A 82 -2.09 6.02 -2.92
CA VAL A 82 -2.78 4.99 -3.71
C VAL A 82 -3.22 3.84 -2.79
N VAL A 83 -4.10 2.97 -3.28
CA VAL A 83 -4.57 1.78 -2.54
C VAL A 83 -3.42 0.82 -2.24
N SER A 84 -2.74 0.34 -3.28
CA SER A 84 -1.56 -0.52 -3.15
C SER A 84 -0.31 0.34 -3.21
N GLU A 85 0.17 0.76 -2.04
CA GLU A 85 1.38 1.60 -1.95
C GLU A 85 2.63 0.87 -2.45
N ASP A 86 2.54 -0.45 -2.45
CA ASP A 86 3.55 -1.41 -2.83
C ASP A 86 3.36 -1.96 -4.25
N ALA A 87 2.54 -1.28 -5.08
CA ALA A 87 2.26 -1.71 -6.45
C ALA A 87 3.51 -1.98 -7.31
N LEU A 88 4.66 -1.39 -6.98
CA LEU A 88 5.92 -1.61 -7.71
C LEU A 88 6.76 -2.80 -7.21
N LEU A 89 6.43 -3.42 -6.06
CA LEU A 89 7.33 -4.30 -5.30
C LEU A 89 7.91 -5.48 -6.09
N ASP A 90 7.15 -6.08 -7.00
CA ASP A 90 7.53 -7.35 -7.61
C ASP A 90 8.40 -7.24 -8.87
N GLU A 91 8.70 -6.02 -9.33
CA GLU A 91 9.38 -5.82 -10.61
C GLU A 91 10.52 -4.77 -10.58
N GLN A 92 11.41 -4.87 -11.57
CA GLN A 92 12.18 -3.70 -11.99
C GLN A 92 11.26 -2.89 -12.89
N PHE A 93 10.87 -1.70 -12.43
CA PHE A 93 10.10 -0.79 -13.26
C PHE A 93 11.03 -0.02 -14.19
N VAL A 94 10.99 -0.34 -15.48
CA VAL A 94 11.89 0.17 -16.51
C VAL A 94 11.17 0.99 -17.57
N ALA A 95 11.95 1.73 -18.37
CA ALA A 95 11.40 2.60 -19.40
C ALA A 95 10.50 1.88 -20.41
N GLY A 96 9.27 2.37 -20.53
CA GLY A 96 8.23 1.82 -21.40
C GLY A 96 7.18 0.99 -20.68
N GLU A 97 7.43 0.60 -19.42
CA GLU A 97 6.45 -0.13 -18.62
C GLU A 97 5.35 0.77 -18.07
N GLU A 98 4.23 0.12 -17.79
CA GLU A 98 2.99 0.70 -17.32
C GLU A 98 2.46 -0.16 -16.19
N ILE A 99 1.99 0.50 -15.13
CA ILE A 99 1.27 -0.17 -14.06
C ILE A 99 -0.02 0.60 -13.76
N LYS A 100 -1.09 -0.16 -13.49
CA LYS A 100 -2.35 0.41 -13.02
C LYS A 100 -2.26 0.69 -11.53
N VAL A 101 -2.67 1.88 -11.13
CA VAL A 101 -2.75 2.29 -9.73
C VAL A 101 -4.09 2.98 -9.49
N ARG A 102 -4.59 2.92 -8.26
CA ARG A 102 -5.82 3.59 -7.85
C ARG A 102 -5.48 4.64 -6.80
N PRO A 103 -5.42 5.93 -7.18
CA PRO A 103 -5.24 7.01 -6.23
C PRO A 103 -6.43 7.11 -5.26
N VAL A 104 -6.13 7.39 -4.00
CA VAL A 104 -7.11 7.59 -2.92
C VAL A 104 -7.04 8.99 -2.32
N THR A 105 -6.12 9.81 -2.83
CA THR A 105 -5.94 11.22 -2.48
C THR A 105 -5.71 12.05 -3.74
N ASP A 106 -5.75 13.37 -3.60
CA ASP A 106 -5.49 14.32 -4.68
C ASP A 106 -4.00 14.51 -4.99
N GLU A 107 -3.10 13.84 -4.28
CA GLU A 107 -1.66 13.85 -4.52
C GLU A 107 -1.06 12.43 -4.37
N VAL A 108 -0.52 11.87 -5.45
CA VAL A 108 0.28 10.64 -5.39
C VAL A 108 1.75 10.99 -5.30
N THR A 109 2.47 10.42 -4.34
CA THR A 109 3.91 10.66 -4.16
C THR A 109 4.70 9.38 -4.34
N LEU A 110 5.65 9.38 -5.28
CA LEU A 110 6.65 8.31 -5.38
C LEU A 110 7.85 8.61 -4.50
N VAL A 111 8.12 7.72 -3.55
CA VAL A 111 9.29 7.74 -2.66
C VAL A 111 10.23 6.62 -3.05
N TRP A 112 11.53 6.90 -3.05
CA TRP A 112 12.59 5.91 -3.15
C TRP A 112 13.38 5.86 -1.83
N TYR A 113 13.67 4.67 -1.35
CA TYR A 113 14.37 4.39 -0.11
C TYR A 113 15.78 3.90 -0.41
N GLY A 114 16.78 4.70 0.00
CA GLY A 114 18.19 4.31 -0.06
C GLY A 114 18.61 3.57 1.20
N GLU A 115 19.88 3.14 1.24
CA GLU A 115 20.45 2.50 2.45
C GLU A 115 20.57 3.48 3.62
N ASN A 116 20.75 4.77 3.34
CA ASN A 116 21.04 5.83 4.29
C ASN A 116 20.07 7.02 4.18
N THR A 117 19.45 7.22 3.02
CA THR A 117 18.56 8.37 2.76
C THR A 117 17.39 8.05 1.84
N ASP A 118 16.21 8.56 2.21
CA ASP A 118 14.99 8.48 1.40
C ASP A 118 14.79 9.75 0.58
N HIS A 119 14.21 9.59 -0.62
CA HIS A 119 14.00 10.67 -1.56
C HIS A 119 12.62 10.61 -2.19
N VAL A 120 11.91 11.75 -2.18
CA VAL A 120 10.75 11.92 -3.06
C VAL A 120 11.24 12.07 -4.50
N LEU A 121 10.89 11.11 -5.35
CA LEU A 121 11.25 11.15 -6.78
C LEU A 121 10.32 12.08 -7.55
N GLN A 122 9.01 11.95 -7.35
CA GLN A 122 8.01 12.71 -8.08
C GLN A 122 6.70 12.80 -7.28
N ARG A 123 5.97 13.90 -7.46
CA ARG A 123 4.58 14.06 -7.02
C ARG A 123 3.69 14.21 -8.24
N PHE A 124 2.49 13.64 -8.17
CA PHE A 124 1.49 13.70 -9.21
C PHE A 124 0.22 14.31 -8.62
N ASP A 125 -0.25 15.39 -9.25
CA ASP A 125 -1.55 15.98 -8.91
C ASP A 125 -2.65 15.12 -9.53
N VAL A 126 -3.63 14.72 -8.73
CA VAL A 126 -4.81 13.97 -9.16
C VAL A 126 -6.04 14.86 -9.03
N GLU A 127 -6.84 14.95 -10.09
CA GLU A 127 -8.09 15.71 -10.03
C GLU A 127 -9.07 15.00 -9.09
N PRO A 128 -9.63 15.68 -8.06
CA PRO A 128 -10.53 15.00 -7.12
C PRO A 128 -11.76 14.36 -7.78
N SER A 129 -12.19 14.88 -8.95
CA SER A 129 -13.32 14.34 -9.71
C SER A 129 -13.02 13.05 -10.47
N SER A 130 -11.76 12.61 -10.53
CA SER A 130 -11.38 11.31 -11.11
C SER A 130 -11.05 10.26 -10.05
N LEU A 131 -11.18 10.59 -8.76
CA LEU A 131 -11.12 9.63 -7.68
C LEU A 131 -12.43 8.87 -7.55
N LEU A 132 -12.37 7.61 -7.09
CA LEU A 132 -13.56 6.82 -6.78
C LEU A 132 -14.40 7.43 -5.66
N TYR A 133 -13.73 8.05 -4.68
CA TYR A 133 -14.36 8.69 -3.53
C TYR A 133 -13.85 10.11 -3.39
N ASP A 134 -14.70 10.99 -2.86
CA ASP A 134 -14.28 12.30 -2.39
C ASP A 134 -13.48 12.11 -1.09
N PRO A 135 -12.17 12.43 -1.06
CA PRO A 135 -11.34 12.25 0.13
C PRO A 135 -11.81 13.08 1.33
N THR A 136 -12.68 14.08 1.10
CA THR A 136 -13.28 14.90 2.16
C THR A 136 -14.49 14.25 2.82
N GLU A 137 -15.05 13.20 2.23
CA GLU A 137 -16.15 12.40 2.81
C GLU A 137 -15.65 11.26 3.71
N ILE A 138 -14.35 10.95 3.68
CA ILE A 138 -13.75 9.93 4.55
C ILE A 138 -13.47 10.56 5.92
N ASP A 139 -14.30 10.25 6.90
CA ASP A 139 -14.22 10.76 8.26
C ASP A 139 -13.50 9.79 9.22
N ASN A 140 -13.48 8.50 8.90
CA ASN A 140 -12.82 7.49 9.70
C ASN A 140 -11.41 7.16 9.16
N ARG A 141 -10.45 7.05 10.09
CA ARG A 141 -9.06 6.66 9.82
C ARG A 141 -8.76 5.38 10.58
N CYS A 142 -7.59 4.77 10.34
CA CYS A 142 -7.18 3.56 11.06
C CYS A 142 -7.32 3.63 12.58
N ASP A 143 -7.12 4.80 13.21
CA ASP A 143 -7.32 4.92 14.67
C ASP A 143 -8.76 4.57 15.08
N TRP A 144 -9.75 5.01 14.29
CA TRP A 144 -11.16 4.68 14.54
C TRP A 144 -11.44 3.20 14.30
N VAL A 145 -10.98 2.66 13.17
CA VAL A 145 -11.14 1.23 12.82
C VAL A 145 -10.52 0.36 13.92
N ALA A 146 -9.30 0.70 14.36
CA ALA A 146 -8.60 -0.01 15.42
C ALA A 146 -9.30 0.09 16.77
N ASP A 147 -9.87 1.25 17.11
CA ASP A 147 -10.62 1.43 18.36
C ASP A 147 -11.92 0.62 18.34
N ASP A 148 -12.60 0.52 17.19
CA ASP A 148 -13.82 -0.26 17.03
C ASP A 148 -13.54 -1.77 17.16
N VAL A 149 -12.57 -2.28 16.39
CA VAL A 149 -12.11 -3.69 16.47
C VAL A 149 -11.66 -4.04 17.88
N LYS A 150 -10.93 -3.15 18.58
CA LYS A 150 -10.51 -3.39 19.98
C LYS A 150 -11.69 -3.43 20.95
N ALA A 151 -12.78 -2.72 20.65
CA ALA A 151 -13.95 -2.65 21.50
C ALA A 151 -14.89 -3.83 21.29
N ASN A 152 -15.09 -4.25 20.03
CA ASN A 152 -16.12 -5.20 19.64
C ASN A 152 -15.56 -6.58 19.28
N GLY A 153 -14.31 -6.64 18.80
CA GLY A 153 -13.65 -7.85 18.32
C GLY A 153 -13.77 -8.04 16.80
N ASP A 154 -14.70 -7.34 16.18
CA ASP A 154 -15.03 -7.28 14.77
C ASP A 154 -15.05 -5.82 14.28
N LEU A 155 -15.10 -5.63 12.97
CA LEU A 155 -15.34 -4.34 12.34
C LEU A 155 -16.75 -4.35 11.73
N ASP A 156 -17.64 -3.52 12.27
CA ASP A 156 -19.00 -3.32 11.77
C ASP A 156 -19.13 -1.86 11.31
N MET A 157 -19.42 -1.66 10.02
CA MET A 157 -19.57 -0.33 9.41
C MET A 157 -20.93 -0.20 8.74
N SER A 158 -21.69 0.85 9.07
CA SER A 158 -23.00 1.11 8.47
C SER A 158 -23.13 2.57 8.04
N ASP A 159 -23.23 2.83 6.74
CA ASP A 159 -23.14 4.17 6.12
C ASP A 159 -21.81 4.91 6.46
N ASP A 160 -20.77 4.17 6.89
CA ASP A 160 -19.48 4.74 7.36
C ASP A 160 -18.40 4.64 6.26
N LYS A 161 -17.48 5.62 6.22
CA LYS A 161 -16.36 5.62 5.26
C LYS A 161 -15.02 5.69 5.97
N GLY A 162 -14.20 4.66 5.80
CA GLY A 162 -12.91 4.51 6.46
C GLY A 162 -11.75 4.37 5.48
N ILE A 163 -10.57 4.80 5.91
CA ILE A 163 -9.30 4.43 5.25
C ILE A 163 -8.41 3.70 6.25
N CYS A 164 -8.18 2.42 5.98
CA CYS A 164 -7.28 1.58 6.75
C CYS A 164 -6.95 0.26 6.05
N ASN A 165 -5.69 -0.17 6.13
CA ASN A 165 -5.34 -1.55 5.85
C ASN A 165 -5.59 -2.40 7.11
N VAL A 166 -6.57 -3.30 7.03
CA VAL A 166 -6.84 -4.26 8.09
C VAL A 166 -5.62 -5.20 8.21
N LYS A 167 -5.25 -5.55 9.45
CA LYS A 167 -4.01 -6.27 9.86
C LYS A 167 -2.68 -5.55 9.67
N GLU A 168 -2.42 -4.87 8.54
CA GLU A 168 -1.15 -4.13 8.38
C GLU A 168 -1.08 -2.90 9.30
N ASP A 169 -2.12 -2.08 9.32
CA ASP A 169 -2.18 -0.86 10.13
C ASP A 169 -2.85 -1.09 11.50
N LEU A 170 -3.63 -2.17 11.60
CA LEU A 170 -4.26 -2.59 12.84
C LEU A 170 -3.21 -3.21 13.76
N ASP A 171 -2.55 -2.40 14.58
CA ASP A 171 -1.77 -2.85 15.76
C ASP A 171 -2.73 -3.41 16.82
N THR A 172 -3.40 -4.51 16.47
CA THR A 172 -4.31 -5.27 17.31
C THR A 172 -3.72 -6.67 17.49
N ALA A 173 -4.00 -7.30 18.62
CA ALA A 173 -3.63 -8.70 18.85
C ALA A 173 -4.73 -9.66 18.41
N ILE A 174 -5.65 -9.19 17.56
CA ILE A 174 -6.82 -9.93 17.08
C ILE A 174 -6.55 -10.17 15.60
N ASP A 175 -6.25 -11.42 15.27
CA ASP A 175 -5.98 -11.83 13.88
C ASP A 175 -7.31 -12.20 13.16
N ASP A 176 -8.27 -12.74 13.92
CA ASP A 176 -9.62 -13.13 13.48
C ASP A 176 -10.60 -11.97 13.69
N VAL A 177 -10.65 -11.06 12.71
CA VAL A 177 -11.53 -9.89 12.72
C VAL A 177 -12.58 -10.08 11.63
N ASN A 178 -13.81 -10.40 12.04
CA ASN A 178 -14.92 -10.39 11.10
C ASN A 178 -15.16 -8.97 10.59
N ILE A 179 -15.39 -8.83 9.29
CA ILE A 179 -15.63 -7.56 8.63
C ILE A 179 -17.06 -7.56 8.09
N ASP A 180 -17.89 -6.65 8.58
CA ASP A 180 -19.26 -6.45 8.12
C ASP A 180 -19.41 -5.01 7.61
N LEU A 181 -19.55 -4.84 6.29
CA LEU A 181 -19.74 -3.53 5.66
C LEU A 181 -21.12 -3.45 5.02
N ASP A 182 -21.91 -2.52 5.52
CA ASP A 182 -23.33 -2.45 5.28
C ASP A 182 -23.77 -1.06 4.79
N SER A 183 -24.86 -1.01 4.01
CA SER A 183 -25.60 0.24 3.76
C SER A 183 -24.73 1.40 3.23
N GLY A 184 -24.02 1.23 2.11
CA GLY A 184 -23.23 2.31 1.51
C GLY A 184 -21.90 2.61 2.22
N SER A 185 -21.49 1.74 3.14
CA SER A 185 -20.17 1.79 3.76
C SER A 185 -19.06 1.64 2.72
N ALA A 186 -17.92 2.29 2.97
CA ALA A 186 -16.73 2.15 2.13
C ALA A 186 -15.46 2.02 2.96
N LEU A 187 -14.64 1.03 2.67
CA LEU A 187 -13.33 0.85 3.29
C LEU A 187 -12.23 0.93 2.24
N ILE A 188 -11.35 1.91 2.40
CA ILE A 188 -10.21 2.16 1.52
C ILE A 188 -8.96 1.56 2.17
N GLY A 189 -8.38 0.54 1.54
CA GLY A 189 -7.25 -0.22 2.06
C GLY A 189 -7.48 -1.71 1.90
N ASN A 190 -6.40 -2.49 2.05
CA ASN A 190 -6.46 -3.93 1.96
C ASN A 190 -7.15 -4.52 3.19
N LEU A 191 -7.98 -5.54 2.96
CA LEU A 191 -8.55 -6.37 4.02
C LEU A 191 -7.74 -7.66 4.07
N ASP A 192 -6.88 -7.81 5.08
CA ASP A 192 -6.25 -9.09 5.41
C ASP A 192 -6.74 -9.47 6.80
N THR A 193 -7.46 -10.58 6.92
CA THR A 193 -8.07 -11.01 8.17
C THR A 193 -8.17 -12.53 8.24
N ASP A 194 -8.23 -13.06 9.44
CA ASP A 194 -8.52 -14.47 9.66
C ASP A 194 -10.02 -14.71 9.98
N GLY A 195 -10.85 -13.67 9.81
CA GLY A 195 -12.30 -13.67 10.04
C GLY A 195 -13.14 -13.54 8.76
N ASP A 196 -14.44 -13.80 8.89
CA ASP A 196 -15.39 -13.76 7.77
C ASP A 196 -15.52 -12.33 7.22
N VAL A 197 -15.79 -12.20 5.93
CA VAL A 197 -15.98 -10.89 5.28
C VAL A 197 -17.35 -10.84 4.62
N ASP A 198 -18.21 -9.93 5.09
CA ASP A 198 -19.55 -9.72 4.59
C ASP A 198 -19.69 -8.28 4.05
N LEU A 199 -20.05 -8.17 2.77
CA LEU A 199 -20.34 -6.91 2.08
C LEU A 199 -21.79 -6.88 1.60
N ASP A 200 -22.59 -5.90 2.06
CA ASP A 200 -23.93 -5.61 1.54
C ASP A 200 -24.04 -4.12 1.18
N SER A 201 -24.27 -3.88 -0.12
CA SER A 201 -24.43 -2.54 -0.67
C SER A 201 -23.24 -1.61 -0.33
N SER A 202 -22.03 -2.15 -0.30
CA SER A 202 -20.84 -1.50 0.22
C SER A 202 -19.63 -1.64 -0.69
N ASP A 203 -18.60 -0.84 -0.43
CA ASP A 203 -17.42 -0.78 -1.28
C ASP A 203 -16.12 -1.10 -0.52
N VAL A 204 -15.26 -1.89 -1.14
CA VAL A 204 -13.87 -2.09 -0.70
C VAL A 204 -12.93 -1.61 -1.79
N VAL A 205 -12.06 -0.67 -1.45
CA VAL A 205 -11.03 -0.15 -2.34
C VAL A 205 -9.68 -0.69 -1.91
N GLY A 206 -9.43 -1.93 -2.29
CA GLY A 206 -8.30 -2.74 -1.84
C GLY A 206 -8.55 -4.20 -2.15
N SER A 207 -7.50 -5.01 -1.96
CA SER A 207 -7.65 -6.45 -2.05
C SER A 207 -8.25 -6.99 -0.75
N ILE A 208 -9.02 -8.07 -0.86
CA ILE A 208 -9.56 -8.85 0.24
C ILE A 208 -8.80 -10.16 0.29
N THR A 209 -8.25 -10.51 1.44
CA THR A 209 -7.63 -11.80 1.73
C THR A 209 -8.21 -12.28 3.05
N SER A 210 -8.82 -13.46 3.04
CA SER A 210 -9.32 -14.10 4.27
C SER A 210 -8.93 -15.57 4.31
N ASP A 211 -8.62 -16.06 5.51
CA ASP A 211 -8.46 -17.49 5.83
C ASP A 211 -9.60 -18.07 6.69
N ALA A 212 -10.71 -17.33 6.76
CA ALA A 212 -11.91 -17.71 7.50
C ALA A 212 -12.80 -18.70 6.73
N ASP A 213 -14.04 -18.88 7.19
CA ASP A 213 -14.97 -19.82 6.58
C ASP A 213 -15.53 -19.23 5.27
N ASP A 214 -15.94 -17.96 5.25
CA ASP A 214 -16.67 -17.37 4.13
C ASP A 214 -16.29 -15.90 3.81
N ILE A 215 -16.29 -15.58 2.50
CA ILE A 215 -16.32 -14.22 1.95
C ILE A 215 -17.63 -14.04 1.18
N THR A 216 -18.51 -13.16 1.65
CA THR A 216 -19.84 -12.91 1.09
C THR A 216 -19.94 -11.49 0.54
N ILE A 217 -20.35 -11.33 -0.72
CA ILE A 217 -20.45 -10.02 -1.38
C ILE A 217 -21.78 -9.92 -2.11
N THR A 218 -22.66 -9.01 -1.66
CA THR A 218 -24.05 -8.98 -2.08
C THR A 218 -24.55 -7.58 -2.37
N SER A 219 -25.76 -7.49 -2.93
CA SER A 219 -26.56 -6.24 -2.97
C SER A 219 -25.86 -5.04 -3.64
N ASN A 220 -25.20 -5.24 -4.78
CA ASN A 220 -24.48 -4.21 -5.55
C ASN A 220 -23.20 -3.70 -4.86
N SER A 221 -22.51 -4.58 -4.13
CA SER A 221 -21.22 -4.24 -3.52
C SER A 221 -20.10 -4.23 -4.57
N ASN A 222 -19.06 -3.42 -4.34
CA ASN A 222 -17.96 -3.26 -5.28
C ASN A 222 -16.63 -3.54 -4.59
N VAL A 223 -15.79 -4.39 -5.18
CA VAL A 223 -14.41 -4.62 -4.75
C VAL A 223 -13.46 -4.16 -5.84
N TYR A 224 -12.62 -3.18 -5.52
CA TYR A 224 -11.65 -2.59 -6.45
C TYR A 224 -10.23 -3.11 -6.19
N GLY A 225 -10.12 -4.43 -6.10
CA GLY A 225 -8.89 -5.19 -5.87
C GLY A 225 -9.17 -6.69 -6.00
N ASP A 226 -8.16 -7.49 -5.70
CA ASP A 226 -8.29 -8.95 -5.79
C ASP A 226 -9.03 -9.50 -4.57
N ILE A 227 -9.80 -10.57 -4.75
CA ILE A 227 -10.42 -11.34 -3.67
C ILE A 227 -9.71 -12.69 -3.59
N VAL A 228 -9.08 -12.98 -2.47
CA VAL A 228 -8.25 -14.16 -2.26
C VAL A 228 -8.76 -14.93 -1.05
N ALA A 229 -9.45 -16.03 -1.31
CA ALA A 229 -9.78 -17.04 -0.33
C ALA A 229 -8.57 -17.97 -0.11
N GLN A 230 -8.09 -18.07 1.12
CA GLN A 230 -7.10 -19.06 1.52
C GLN A 230 -7.75 -20.45 1.61
N SER A 231 -6.99 -21.45 2.06
CA SER A 231 -7.44 -22.86 2.08
C SER A 231 -8.77 -23.05 2.82
N ASP A 232 -9.69 -23.77 2.18
CA ASP A 232 -11.03 -24.12 2.68
C ASP A 232 -12.02 -22.93 2.82
N THR A 233 -11.63 -21.69 2.50
CA THR A 233 -12.51 -20.50 2.51
C THR A 233 -13.42 -20.47 1.29
N ASN A 234 -14.72 -20.23 1.48
CA ASN A 234 -15.68 -20.10 0.38
C ASN A 234 -15.88 -18.64 -0.03
N ILE A 235 -16.23 -18.43 -1.29
CA ILE A 235 -16.62 -17.12 -1.82
C ILE A 235 -18.02 -17.21 -2.39
N ASP A 236 -18.93 -16.35 -1.95
CA ASP A 236 -20.25 -16.14 -2.54
C ASP A 236 -20.41 -14.68 -2.99
N ILE A 237 -20.55 -14.47 -4.30
CA ILE A 237 -20.75 -13.13 -4.87
C ILE A 237 -22.09 -13.11 -5.60
N ASP A 238 -22.95 -12.16 -5.23
CA ASP A 238 -24.28 -12.03 -5.81
C ASP A 238 -24.74 -10.57 -6.02
N GLY A 239 -25.96 -10.40 -6.52
CA GLY A 239 -26.71 -9.17 -6.25
C GLY A 239 -26.35 -7.96 -7.12
N ASN A 240 -25.82 -8.17 -8.34
CA ASN A 240 -25.23 -7.13 -9.20
C ASN A 240 -23.91 -6.56 -8.66
N SER A 241 -23.20 -7.33 -7.84
CA SER A 241 -21.90 -6.92 -7.32
C SER A 241 -20.82 -6.92 -8.42
N TYR A 242 -19.76 -6.17 -8.19
CA TYR A 242 -18.68 -5.93 -9.14
C TYR A 242 -17.31 -6.15 -8.51
N VAL A 243 -16.42 -6.79 -9.26
CA VAL A 243 -15.02 -7.01 -8.86
C VAL A 243 -14.09 -6.52 -9.97
N ASP A 244 -13.27 -5.52 -9.66
CA ASP A 244 -12.18 -5.04 -10.51
C ASP A 244 -10.83 -5.56 -9.98
N GLY A 245 -10.66 -6.88 -10.17
CA GLY A 245 -9.53 -7.66 -9.70
C GLY A 245 -9.75 -9.15 -9.96
N ALA A 246 -8.74 -9.96 -9.63
CA ALA A 246 -8.85 -11.41 -9.68
C ALA A 246 -9.73 -11.93 -8.55
N VAL A 247 -10.34 -13.10 -8.76
CA VAL A 247 -11.01 -13.87 -7.70
C VAL A 247 -10.31 -15.22 -7.61
N VAL A 248 -9.77 -15.53 -6.44
CA VAL A 248 -8.91 -16.69 -6.19
C VAL A 248 -9.51 -17.54 -5.09
N VAL A 249 -9.70 -18.83 -5.37
CA VAL A 249 -10.20 -19.82 -4.41
C VAL A 249 -9.25 -21.02 -4.38
N ASN A 250 -8.77 -21.37 -3.18
CA ASN A 250 -7.89 -22.50 -2.95
C ASN A 250 -8.58 -23.55 -2.07
N ASP A 251 -8.91 -24.73 -2.60
CA ASP A 251 -9.57 -25.83 -1.87
C ASP A 251 -10.93 -25.44 -1.20
N GLY A 252 -11.55 -24.34 -1.65
CA GLY A 252 -12.82 -23.83 -1.14
C GLY A 252 -13.99 -24.08 -2.10
N SER A 253 -14.99 -23.19 -2.10
CA SER A 253 -16.02 -23.18 -3.14
C SER A 253 -16.37 -21.77 -3.59
N LEU A 254 -16.66 -21.63 -4.89
CA LEU A 254 -17.05 -20.37 -5.50
C LEU A 254 -18.51 -20.42 -5.95
N SER A 255 -19.30 -19.43 -5.52
CA SER A 255 -20.67 -19.19 -5.95
C SER A 255 -20.76 -17.80 -6.58
N LEU A 256 -21.40 -17.72 -7.75
CA LEU A 256 -21.56 -16.49 -8.53
C LEU A 256 -22.98 -16.41 -9.09
N ASP A 257 -23.70 -15.33 -8.80
CA ASP A 257 -25.02 -15.05 -9.39
C ASP A 257 -25.16 -13.55 -9.70
N ASN A 258 -25.31 -13.20 -10.98
CA ASN A 258 -25.51 -11.82 -11.40
C ASN A 258 -24.36 -10.90 -10.95
N VAL A 259 -23.13 -11.24 -11.37
CA VAL A 259 -21.87 -10.58 -10.99
C VAL A 259 -21.10 -10.15 -12.23
N SER A 260 -20.33 -9.06 -12.13
CA SER A 260 -19.36 -8.69 -13.16
C SER A 260 -17.94 -8.68 -12.56
N ILE A 261 -17.04 -9.46 -13.14
CA ILE A 261 -15.64 -9.58 -12.72
C ILE A 261 -14.76 -9.14 -13.91
N ASP A 262 -14.04 -8.02 -13.79
CA ASP A 262 -13.13 -7.52 -14.85
C ASP A 262 -11.73 -8.18 -14.80
N GLY A 263 -11.44 -8.94 -13.73
CA GLY A 263 -10.27 -9.81 -13.63
C GLY A 263 -10.54 -11.27 -13.96
N HIS A 264 -9.53 -12.10 -13.72
CA HIS A 264 -9.62 -13.54 -13.95
C HIS A 264 -10.03 -14.28 -12.68
N VAL A 265 -10.81 -15.35 -12.86
CA VAL A 265 -11.06 -16.33 -11.79
C VAL A 265 -10.00 -17.43 -11.83
N TYR A 266 -9.42 -17.70 -10.66
CA TYR A 266 -8.46 -18.74 -10.36
C TYR A 266 -9.09 -19.71 -9.37
N ALA A 267 -9.45 -20.89 -9.83
CA ALA A 267 -10.15 -21.90 -9.03
C ALA A 267 -9.94 -23.28 -9.67
N ASP A 268 -9.92 -24.31 -8.84
CA ASP A 268 -10.00 -25.68 -9.35
C ASP A 268 -11.36 -25.91 -10.04
N ASP A 269 -11.38 -26.79 -11.05
CA ASP A 269 -12.61 -27.14 -11.80
C ASP A 269 -13.76 -27.63 -10.89
N SER A 270 -13.43 -28.20 -9.72
CA SER A 270 -14.42 -28.66 -8.73
C SER A 270 -15.05 -27.53 -7.91
N ASP A 271 -14.31 -26.43 -7.77
CA ASP A 271 -14.61 -25.34 -6.85
C ASP A 271 -15.27 -24.20 -7.62
N PHE A 272 -15.05 -24.14 -8.95
CA PHE A 272 -15.75 -23.26 -9.87
C PHE A 272 -17.23 -23.68 -10.06
N PRO A 273 -18.18 -22.73 -10.05
CA PRO A 273 -19.60 -23.06 -10.09
C PRO A 273 -19.99 -23.68 -11.44
N GLY A 274 -20.65 -24.84 -11.40
CA GLY A 274 -21.19 -25.48 -12.62
C GLY A 274 -22.32 -24.69 -13.30
N SER A 275 -22.83 -23.64 -12.65
CA SER A 275 -23.80 -22.68 -13.18
C SER A 275 -23.71 -21.38 -12.40
N CYS A 276 -23.68 -20.27 -13.13
CA CYS A 276 -23.47 -18.92 -12.61
C CYS A 276 -24.23 -17.96 -13.54
N PRO A 277 -25.55 -17.81 -13.32
CA PRO A 277 -26.40 -17.03 -14.23
C PRO A 277 -26.00 -15.57 -14.22
N ASP A 278 -26.24 -14.90 -15.34
CA ASP A 278 -26.06 -13.46 -15.53
C ASP A 278 -24.69 -12.91 -15.07
N THR A 279 -23.66 -13.77 -15.10
CA THR A 279 -22.30 -13.45 -14.65
C THR A 279 -21.34 -13.30 -15.82
N THR A 280 -20.52 -12.23 -15.81
CA THR A 280 -19.43 -12.01 -16.78
C THR A 280 -18.07 -12.02 -16.10
N ILE A 281 -17.08 -12.64 -16.74
CA ILE A 281 -15.73 -12.83 -16.20
C ILE A 281 -14.67 -12.42 -17.23
N GLY A 282 -13.67 -11.70 -16.73
CA GLY A 282 -12.48 -11.31 -17.44
C GLY A 282 -12.67 -10.07 -18.33
N PRO A 283 -11.57 -9.55 -18.88
CA PRO A 283 -11.53 -8.30 -19.65
C PRO A 283 -12.26 -8.37 -21.01
N SER A 284 -12.90 -9.49 -21.30
CA SER A 284 -13.70 -9.71 -22.52
C SER A 284 -15.18 -9.98 -22.20
N ASP A 285 -15.60 -9.79 -20.95
CA ASP A 285 -16.96 -10.05 -20.48
C ASP A 285 -17.45 -11.45 -20.86
N THR A 286 -16.62 -12.46 -20.64
CA THR A 286 -16.96 -13.84 -21.01
C THR A 286 -18.09 -14.31 -20.11
N SER A 287 -19.18 -14.83 -20.69
CA SER A 287 -20.24 -15.46 -19.90
C SER A 287 -19.65 -16.57 -19.05
N CYS A 288 -20.01 -16.65 -17.78
CA CYS A 288 -19.45 -17.63 -16.86
C CYS A 288 -19.63 -19.10 -17.35
N SER A 289 -20.70 -19.38 -18.10
CA SER A 289 -20.93 -20.69 -18.74
C SER A 289 -19.92 -21.07 -19.84
N GLU A 290 -19.15 -20.11 -20.35
CA GLU A 290 -18.15 -20.27 -21.41
C GLU A 290 -16.73 -19.97 -20.90
N TYR A 291 -16.59 -19.62 -19.62
CA TYR A 291 -15.32 -19.29 -19.00
C TYR A 291 -14.66 -20.56 -18.47
N ASP A 292 -13.38 -20.74 -18.76
CA ASP A 292 -12.53 -21.78 -18.17
C ASP A 292 -11.70 -21.12 -17.04
N PRO A 293 -11.83 -21.56 -15.77
CA PRO A 293 -11.04 -21.01 -14.68
C PRO A 293 -9.55 -21.29 -14.87
N ARG A 294 -8.72 -20.43 -14.29
CA ARG A 294 -7.27 -20.62 -14.24
C ARG A 294 -6.89 -21.46 -13.04
N ASP A 295 -5.74 -22.12 -13.13
CA ASP A 295 -5.16 -22.88 -12.03
C ASP A 295 -4.84 -21.91 -10.87
N PRO A 296 -5.29 -22.17 -9.63
CA PRO A 296 -4.95 -21.35 -8.47
C PRO A 296 -3.44 -21.15 -8.26
N ASP A 297 -2.61 -22.12 -8.65
CA ASP A 297 -1.15 -22.03 -8.54
C ASP A 297 -0.52 -21.02 -9.53
N ASP A 298 -1.29 -20.53 -10.53
CA ASP A 298 -0.86 -19.54 -11.51
C ASP A 298 -1.17 -18.08 -11.09
N TYR A 299 -1.78 -17.87 -9.92
CA TYR A 299 -2.01 -16.54 -9.35
C TYR A 299 -0.72 -15.92 -8.81
#